data_AF-A0A5J4Z065-F1
#
_entry.id   AF-A0A5J4Z065-F1
#
_cell.length_a   1.000
_cell.length_b   1.000
_cell.length_c   1.000
_cell.angle_alpha   90.00
_cell.angle_beta   90.00
_cell.angle_gamma   90.00
#
_symmetry.space_group_name_H-M   'P 1'
#
loop_
_entity.id
_entity.type
_entity.pdbx_description
1 polymer ?
#
loop_
_entity_poly.entity_id
_entity_poly.type
_entity_poly.pdbx_seq_one_letter_code
_entity_poly.pdbx_strand_id
1 'polypeptide(L)'
;MSGATPRGMEERGSAGAHGLTYCEICWARPAGGGSRVARALRMVGELDALTLGVAMVVLVYVATTVRDPVVRPLMMMDVTRFAAKAEPEQVHVAEMYTLAFALVALIPTVEVLLRPRGRSVAHAFLLGLRQVSSYLTAGMLSVATTEASKATVGWMRPDFASRCFGPDALPIKEFSPRVITSDADCLFQQSLRDGRKSFPSGHSSFGFFFGTWVCVYLIHISTRFAMRRNMVANALQCIALVPLVYATWVACTRIVDNRHFPADVAMGSLIGIFCSALLHFRTLSIITETCPDAKTRADNIYFV
;
A
#
# COMPACT_ATOMS: atom_id res chain seq x y z
N MET A 1 -75.27 -14.29 17.44
CA MET A 1 -74.21 -15.31 17.28
C MET A 1 -73.58 -15.06 15.91
N SER A 2 -72.46 -14.34 15.87
CA SER A 2 -71.10 -14.91 15.78
C SER A 2 -70.90 -15.64 14.44
N GLY A 3 -69.96 -15.28 13.55
CA GLY A 3 -68.87 -14.34 13.60
C GLY A 3 -68.19 -14.28 12.22
N ALA A 4 -67.57 -13.15 11.93
CA ALA A 4 -66.71 -12.93 10.78
C ALA A 4 -65.25 -13.25 11.14
N THR A 5 -64.51 -13.91 10.24
CA THR A 5 -63.03 -14.01 10.21
C THR A 5 -62.58 -14.74 8.90
N PRO A 6 -61.32 -14.60 8.41
CA PRO A 6 -60.96 -13.56 7.45
C PRO A 6 -60.18 -14.09 6.22
N ARG A 7 -59.81 -13.14 5.33
CA ARG A 7 -58.90 -13.29 4.18
C ARG A 7 -57.58 -13.98 4.55
N GLY A 8 -57.19 -15.04 3.84
CA GLY A 8 -55.79 -15.51 3.74
C GLY A 8 -55.08 -14.72 2.63
N MET A 9 -53.97 -13.99 2.90
CA MET A 9 -52.57 -14.45 3.00
C MET A 9 -52.14 -15.27 1.76
N GLU A 10 -51.62 -14.61 0.72
CA GLU A 10 -50.18 -14.28 0.53
C GLU A 10 -49.38 -15.46 -0.04
N GLU A 11 -49.44 -15.65 -1.37
CA GLU A 11 -48.35 -16.32 -2.11
C GLU A 11 -47.37 -15.25 -2.60
N ARG A 12 -46.41 -14.87 -1.75
CA ARG A 12 -45.16 -14.30 -2.26
C ARG A 12 -44.26 -15.45 -2.69
N GLY A 13 -44.06 -15.53 -4.00
CA GLY A 13 -43.14 -16.45 -4.63
C GLY A 13 -41.77 -16.45 -3.94
N SER A 14 -41.36 -17.67 -3.60
CA SER A 14 -39.98 -18.10 -3.38
C SER A 14 -39.03 -17.43 -4.39
N ALA A 15 -38.30 -16.40 -3.94
CA ALA A 15 -37.12 -15.92 -4.63
C ALA A 15 -35.96 -16.84 -4.25
N GLY A 16 -35.51 -17.62 -5.23
CA GLY A 16 -34.53 -18.68 -5.10
C GLY A 16 -33.20 -18.26 -4.46
N ALA A 17 -32.60 -19.24 -3.79
CA ALA A 17 -31.25 -19.22 -3.26
C ALA A 17 -30.21 -19.07 -4.40
N HIS A 18 -29.94 -17.84 -4.79
CA HIS A 18 -28.76 -17.48 -5.57
C HIS A 18 -27.78 -16.76 -4.63
N GLY A 19 -26.54 -17.24 -4.57
CA GLY A 19 -25.48 -16.66 -3.74
C GLY A 19 -25.29 -15.18 -4.08
N LEU A 20 -25.51 -14.31 -3.08
CA LEU A 20 -25.30 -12.87 -3.20
C LEU A 20 -23.79 -12.59 -3.25
N THR A 21 -23.36 -11.71 -4.16
CA THR A 21 -21.93 -11.40 -4.38
C THR A 21 -21.39 -10.41 -3.35
N TYR A 22 -20.05 -10.27 -3.25
CA TYR A 22 -19.37 -9.28 -2.40
C TYR A 22 -19.87 -7.83 -2.60
N CYS A 23 -20.37 -7.54 -3.80
CA CYS A 23 -21.05 -6.30 -4.13
C CYS A 23 -22.30 -6.10 -3.26
N GLU A 24 -23.18 -7.08 -3.17
CA GLU A 24 -24.41 -6.98 -2.40
C GLU A 24 -24.17 -6.96 -0.89
N ILE A 25 -23.02 -7.49 -0.45
CA ILE A 25 -22.50 -7.40 0.93
C ILE A 25 -22.11 -5.98 1.32
N CYS A 26 -21.23 -5.32 0.56
CA CYS A 26 -20.80 -3.94 0.84
C CYS A 26 -21.97 -2.94 0.76
N TRP A 27 -22.96 -3.28 -0.05
CA TRP A 27 -24.18 -2.51 -0.23
C TRP A 27 -25.37 -3.16 0.50
N ALA A 28 -25.25 -4.04 1.49
CA ALA A 28 -26.45 -4.57 2.14
C ALA A 28 -27.22 -3.43 2.86
N ARG A 29 -28.56 -3.38 2.75
CA ARG A 29 -29.34 -2.48 3.63
C ARG A 29 -29.27 -3.08 5.04
N PRO A 30 -28.95 -2.29 6.07
CA PRO A 30 -28.96 -2.81 7.42
C PRO A 30 -30.32 -3.40 7.77
N ALA A 31 -30.34 -4.68 8.16
CA ALA A 31 -31.52 -5.33 8.70
C ALA A 31 -31.98 -4.56 9.95
N GLY A 32 -33.26 -4.21 9.98
CA GLY A 32 -33.95 -3.34 10.95
C GLY A 32 -33.21 -3.03 12.26
N GLY A 33 -32.90 -1.74 12.47
CA GLY A 33 -32.30 -1.24 13.70
C GLY A 33 -31.42 -0.01 13.47
N GLY A 34 -32.02 1.10 12.99
CA GLY A 34 -31.31 2.30 12.56
C GLY A 34 -30.34 2.90 13.60
N SER A 35 -30.54 2.64 14.90
CA SER A 35 -29.68 3.14 15.98
C SER A 35 -28.40 2.32 16.20
N ARG A 36 -28.39 1.01 15.91
CA ARG A 36 -27.21 0.14 16.11
C ARG A 36 -26.25 0.25 14.93
N VAL A 37 -26.76 0.27 13.71
CA VAL A 37 -25.93 0.38 12.51
C VAL A 37 -25.37 1.78 12.34
N ALA A 38 -26.14 2.84 12.61
CA ALA A 38 -25.60 4.20 12.60
C ALA A 38 -24.51 4.40 13.68
N ARG A 39 -24.58 3.66 14.79
CA ARG A 39 -23.57 3.68 15.86
C ARG A 39 -22.33 2.88 15.45
N ALA A 40 -22.49 1.72 14.80
CA ALA A 40 -21.38 0.93 14.26
C ALA A 40 -20.64 1.69 13.15
N LEU A 41 -21.35 2.31 12.20
CA LEU A 41 -20.74 3.12 11.13
C LEU A 41 -19.97 4.34 11.68
N ARG A 42 -20.46 4.96 12.77
CA ARG A 42 -19.74 6.04 13.47
C ARG A 42 -18.48 5.53 14.17
N MET A 43 -18.59 4.45 14.97
CA MET A 43 -17.43 3.83 15.62
C MET A 43 -16.34 3.46 14.62
N VAL A 44 -16.72 2.90 13.48
CA VAL A 44 -15.75 2.52 12.47
C VAL A 44 -15.11 3.75 11.82
N GLY A 45 -15.89 4.81 11.55
CA GLY A 45 -15.33 6.07 11.07
C GLY A 45 -14.33 6.69 12.05
N GLU A 46 -14.63 6.63 13.36
CA GLU A 46 -13.73 7.07 14.43
C GLU A 46 -12.45 6.22 14.49
N LEU A 47 -12.56 4.90 14.31
CA LEU A 47 -11.42 3.99 14.29
C LEU A 47 -10.51 4.22 13.09
N ASP A 48 -11.08 4.49 11.90
CA ASP A 48 -10.31 4.83 10.71
C ASP A 48 -9.55 6.15 10.90
N ALA A 49 -10.23 7.18 11.43
CA ALA A 49 -9.62 8.47 11.74
C ALA A 49 -8.53 8.36 12.81
N LEU A 50 -8.74 7.55 13.85
CA LEU A 50 -7.73 7.28 14.88
C LEU A 50 -6.48 6.65 14.26
N THR A 51 -6.64 5.63 13.42
CA THR A 51 -5.48 4.97 12.82
C THR A 51 -4.74 5.82 11.82
N LEU A 52 -5.46 6.66 11.06
CA LEU A 52 -4.84 7.65 10.20
C LEU A 52 -4.05 8.68 11.03
N GLY A 53 -4.63 9.17 12.12
CA GLY A 53 -3.98 10.11 13.05
C GLY A 53 -2.74 9.51 13.70
N VAL A 54 -2.81 8.28 14.20
CA VAL A 54 -1.64 7.56 14.76
C VAL A 54 -0.55 7.38 13.71
N ALA A 55 -0.89 6.95 12.50
CA ALA A 55 0.10 6.78 11.42
C ALA A 55 0.75 8.12 11.02
N MET A 56 -0.02 9.22 11.01
CA MET A 56 0.51 10.57 10.78
C MET A 56 1.48 10.99 11.89
N VAL A 57 1.12 10.79 13.16
CA VAL A 57 2.00 11.11 14.31
C VAL A 57 3.29 10.30 14.25
N VAL A 58 3.21 9.00 13.96
CA VAL A 58 4.38 8.14 13.79
C VAL A 58 5.27 8.63 12.65
N LEU A 59 4.68 8.95 11.49
CA LEU A 59 5.44 9.45 10.35
C LEU A 59 6.14 10.78 10.67
N VAL A 60 5.44 11.72 11.31
CA VAL A 60 6.01 13.02 11.72
C VAL A 60 7.13 12.80 12.74
N TYR A 61 6.92 11.92 13.72
CA TYR A 61 7.95 11.57 14.70
C TYR A 61 9.21 11.03 14.03
N VAL A 62 9.07 10.05 13.14
CA VAL A 62 10.21 9.49 12.38
C VAL A 62 10.89 10.58 11.53
N ALA A 63 10.13 11.36 10.78
CA ALA A 63 10.67 12.40 9.91
C ALA A 63 11.44 13.49 10.68
N THR A 64 11.04 13.77 11.92
CA THR A 64 11.63 14.84 12.72
C THR A 64 12.77 14.37 13.61
N THR A 65 12.72 13.14 14.15
CA THR A 65 13.68 12.63 15.14
C THR A 65 14.68 11.64 14.56
N VAL A 66 14.32 10.92 13.49
CA VAL A 66 15.11 9.82 12.92
C VAL A 66 15.73 10.29 11.60
N ARG A 67 16.56 11.33 11.66
CA ARG A 67 17.10 11.98 10.46
C ARG A 67 18.40 11.36 9.98
N ASP A 68 19.32 11.08 10.90
CA ASP A 68 20.70 10.79 10.55
C ASP A 68 21.02 9.30 10.65
N PRO A 69 21.56 8.72 9.57
CA PRO A 69 21.88 7.31 9.54
C PRO A 69 23.09 7.00 10.43
N VAL A 70 23.06 5.82 11.06
CA VAL A 70 24.21 5.29 11.79
C VAL A 70 25.44 5.23 10.87
N VAL A 71 26.55 5.77 11.35
CA VAL A 71 27.84 5.72 10.64
C VAL A 71 28.45 4.35 10.84
N ARG A 72 28.67 3.63 9.74
CA ARG A 72 29.34 2.33 9.73
C ARG A 72 30.74 2.45 9.13
N PRO A 73 31.70 1.64 9.61
CA PRO A 73 33.01 1.59 9.00
C PRO A 73 32.94 0.98 7.60
N LEU A 74 33.67 1.56 6.66
CA LEU A 74 33.87 1.01 5.31
C LEU A 74 35.26 0.38 5.22
N MET A 75 35.28 -0.89 4.86
CA MET A 75 36.52 -1.60 4.52
C MET A 75 36.83 -1.36 3.04
N MET A 76 38.03 -0.87 2.73
CA MET A 76 38.43 -0.63 1.33
C MET A 76 38.50 -1.90 0.47
N MET A 77 38.53 -3.07 1.11
CA MET A 77 38.43 -4.38 0.45
C MET A 77 37.01 -4.73 -0.02
N ASP A 78 35.97 -4.04 0.46
CA ASP A 78 34.58 -4.29 0.05
C ASP A 78 34.29 -3.64 -1.32
N VAL A 79 34.67 -4.33 -2.39
CA VAL A 79 34.48 -3.89 -3.78
C VAL A 79 33.01 -3.64 -4.15
N THR A 80 32.05 -4.15 -3.38
CA THR A 80 30.61 -3.98 -3.67
C THR A 80 30.13 -2.54 -3.50
N ARG A 81 30.93 -1.67 -2.88
CA ARG A 81 30.64 -0.23 -2.64
C ARG A 81 31.30 0.71 -3.66
N PHE A 82 31.94 0.15 -4.67
CA PHE A 82 32.73 0.86 -5.67
C PHE A 82 32.04 0.93 -7.04
N ALA A 83 30.73 0.69 -7.09
CA ALA A 83 29.98 0.83 -8.32
C ALA A 83 29.84 2.32 -8.69
N ALA A 84 29.91 2.62 -9.99
CA ALA A 84 29.60 3.96 -10.48
C ALA A 84 28.09 4.20 -10.36
N LYS A 85 27.72 5.37 -9.84
CA LYS A 85 26.33 5.81 -9.79
C LYS A 85 25.81 6.02 -11.22
N ALA A 86 24.70 5.39 -11.57
CA ALA A 86 24.05 5.67 -12.84
C ALA A 86 23.37 7.06 -12.80
N GLU A 87 23.66 7.89 -13.79
CA GLU A 87 23.00 9.17 -14.03
C GLU A 87 22.60 9.26 -15.51
N PRO A 88 21.34 9.63 -15.83
CA PRO A 88 20.25 9.98 -14.91
C PRO A 88 19.59 8.77 -14.23
N GLU A 89 18.87 9.01 -13.14
CA GLU A 89 17.99 8.03 -12.49
C GLU A 89 16.83 7.64 -13.42
N GLN A 90 16.57 6.34 -13.60
CA GLN A 90 15.52 5.90 -14.53
C GLN A 90 14.11 6.22 -14.06
N VAL A 91 13.87 6.19 -12.74
CA VAL A 91 12.55 6.46 -12.14
C VAL A 91 12.72 7.53 -11.08
N HIS A 92 12.11 8.69 -11.30
CA HIS A 92 12.13 9.77 -10.34
C HIS A 92 11.03 9.60 -9.28
N VAL A 93 11.38 9.89 -8.03
CA VAL A 93 10.46 9.88 -6.88
C VAL A 93 9.20 10.72 -7.15
N ALA A 94 9.34 11.84 -7.87
CA ALA A 94 8.23 12.74 -8.19
C ALA A 94 7.12 12.04 -8.99
N GLU A 95 7.48 11.20 -9.97
CA GLU A 95 6.51 10.47 -10.80
C GLU A 95 5.68 9.51 -9.96
N MET A 96 6.33 8.80 -9.03
CA MET A 96 5.66 7.89 -8.10
C MET A 96 4.68 8.64 -7.18
N TYR A 97 5.08 9.80 -6.65
CA TYR A 97 4.20 10.60 -5.81
C TYR A 97 3.03 11.19 -6.59
N THR A 98 3.24 11.66 -7.83
CA THR A 98 2.15 12.16 -8.67
C THR A 98 1.09 11.09 -8.91
N LEU A 99 1.48 9.86 -9.25
CA LEU A 99 0.56 8.73 -9.40
C LEU A 99 -0.17 8.42 -8.09
N ALA A 100 0.54 8.43 -6.97
CA ALA A 100 -0.03 8.15 -5.67
C ALA A 100 -1.05 9.19 -5.19
N PHE A 101 -0.80 10.48 -5.43
CA PHE A 101 -1.74 11.56 -5.09
C PHE A 101 -2.94 11.59 -6.03
N ALA A 102 -2.77 11.26 -7.32
CA ALA A 102 -3.87 11.16 -8.26
C ALA A 102 -4.93 10.14 -7.81
N LEU A 103 -4.52 9.03 -7.18
CA LEU A 103 -5.46 8.03 -6.65
C LEU A 103 -6.35 8.54 -5.52
N VAL A 104 -5.89 9.48 -4.71
CA VAL A 104 -6.68 10.05 -3.60
C VAL A 104 -7.98 10.67 -4.13
N ALA A 105 -7.92 11.34 -5.28
CA ALA A 105 -9.08 11.88 -5.96
C ALA A 105 -9.85 10.83 -6.79
N LEU A 106 -9.14 9.88 -7.39
CA LEU A 106 -9.75 8.86 -8.25
C LEU A 106 -10.62 7.87 -7.46
N ILE A 107 -10.19 7.44 -6.28
CA ILE A 107 -10.89 6.40 -5.49
C ILE A 107 -12.35 6.79 -5.19
N PRO A 108 -12.66 7.96 -4.58
CA PRO A 108 -14.04 8.36 -4.32
C PRO A 108 -14.84 8.56 -5.61
N THR A 109 -14.19 9.03 -6.68
CA THR A 109 -14.80 9.23 -7.98
C THR A 109 -15.26 7.90 -8.57
N VAL A 110 -14.40 6.88 -8.56
CA VAL A 110 -14.71 5.52 -9.02
C VAL A 110 -15.83 4.90 -8.18
N GLU A 111 -15.81 5.03 -6.86
CA GLU A 111 -16.89 4.52 -5.99
C GLU A 111 -18.24 5.16 -6.31
N VAL A 112 -18.27 6.48 -6.55
CA VAL A 112 -19.49 7.19 -6.92
C VAL A 112 -19.98 6.77 -8.32
N LEU A 113 -19.08 6.62 -9.30
CA LEU A 113 -19.44 6.24 -10.67
C LEU A 113 -19.93 4.79 -10.76
N LEU A 114 -19.31 3.87 -10.02
CA LEU A 114 -19.65 2.45 -10.02
C LEU A 114 -20.74 2.07 -9.01
N ARG A 115 -21.39 3.06 -8.39
CA ARG A 115 -22.48 2.81 -7.43
C ARG A 115 -23.66 2.09 -8.12
N PRO A 116 -24.30 1.11 -7.47
CA PRO A 116 -25.53 0.51 -7.98
C PRO A 116 -26.67 1.54 -8.13
N ARG A 117 -27.51 1.35 -9.16
CA ARG A 117 -28.72 2.18 -9.35
C ARG A 117 -29.63 2.06 -8.11
N GLY A 118 -30.11 3.19 -7.61
CA GLY A 118 -30.94 3.26 -6.40
C GLY A 118 -30.16 3.48 -5.09
N ARG A 119 -28.83 3.64 -5.12
CA ARG A 119 -28.01 4.00 -3.96
C ARG A 119 -27.70 5.49 -3.90
N SER A 120 -27.65 6.00 -2.66
CA SER A 120 -27.28 7.39 -2.39
C SER A 120 -25.83 7.66 -2.79
N VAL A 121 -25.60 8.78 -3.48
CA VAL A 121 -24.27 9.29 -3.83
C VAL A 121 -23.42 9.49 -2.56
N ALA A 122 -24.03 10.01 -1.49
CA ALA A 122 -23.33 10.27 -0.24
C ALA A 122 -22.76 8.98 0.37
N HIS A 123 -23.49 7.87 0.30
CA HIS A 123 -23.01 6.60 0.81
C HIS A 123 -21.82 6.06 0.00
N ALA A 124 -21.87 6.17 -1.34
CA ALA A 124 -20.76 5.80 -2.21
C ALA A 124 -19.51 6.64 -1.98
N PHE A 125 -19.71 7.96 -1.81
CA PHE A 125 -18.63 8.88 -1.50
C PHE A 125 -17.96 8.56 -0.16
N LEU A 126 -18.75 8.28 0.89
CA LEU A 126 -18.24 7.85 2.19
C LEU A 126 -17.44 6.55 2.10
N LEU A 127 -17.88 5.57 1.30
CA LEU A 127 -17.11 4.35 1.05
C LEU A 127 -15.76 4.67 0.40
N GLY A 128 -15.74 5.58 -0.58
CA GLY A 128 -14.53 6.10 -1.19
C GLY A 128 -13.56 6.74 -0.20
N LEU A 129 -14.07 7.61 0.69
CA LEU A 129 -13.25 8.23 1.74
C LEU A 129 -12.62 7.21 2.70
N ARG A 130 -13.33 6.11 2.99
CA ARG A 130 -12.80 5.01 3.82
C ARG A 130 -11.64 4.30 3.12
N GLN A 131 -11.78 4.03 1.82
CA GLN A 131 -10.70 3.45 1.01
C GLN A 131 -9.49 4.38 0.95
N VAL A 132 -9.72 5.69 0.78
CA VAL A 132 -8.65 6.71 0.84
C VAL A 132 -7.95 6.71 2.20
N SER A 133 -8.70 6.66 3.30
CA SER A 133 -8.11 6.59 4.65
C SER A 133 -7.22 5.35 4.82
N SER A 134 -7.69 4.18 4.37
CA SER A 134 -6.92 2.93 4.38
C SER A 134 -5.63 3.03 3.55
N TYR A 135 -5.74 3.57 2.32
CA TYR A 135 -4.60 3.81 1.42
C TYR A 135 -3.55 4.73 2.05
N LEU A 136 -3.97 5.90 2.57
CA LEU A 136 -3.07 6.87 3.17
C LEU A 136 -2.40 6.29 4.43
N THR A 137 -3.14 5.57 5.26
CA THR A 137 -2.60 4.93 6.46
C THR A 137 -1.52 3.89 6.10
N ALA A 138 -1.77 3.05 5.09
CA ALA A 138 -0.80 2.07 4.60
C ALA A 138 0.46 2.74 4.04
N GLY A 139 0.30 3.81 3.27
CA GLY A 139 1.42 4.58 2.71
C GLY A 139 2.27 5.24 3.79
N MET A 140 1.63 5.89 4.77
CA MET A 140 2.33 6.52 5.90
C MET A 140 3.11 5.51 6.73
N LEU A 141 2.53 4.34 7.00
CA LEU A 141 3.23 3.28 7.73
C LEU A 141 4.43 2.74 6.94
N SER A 142 4.25 2.46 5.64
CA SER A 142 5.33 2.00 4.76
C SER A 142 6.50 2.99 4.71
N VAL A 143 6.20 4.29 4.54
CA VAL A 143 7.21 5.36 4.52
C VAL A 143 7.89 5.50 5.88
N ALA A 144 7.13 5.52 6.98
CA ALA A 144 7.69 5.64 8.32
C ALA A 144 8.61 4.47 8.66
N THR A 145 8.19 3.23 8.39
CA THR A 145 9.01 2.03 8.61
C THR A 145 10.28 2.05 7.76
N THR A 146 10.16 2.47 6.49
CA THR A 146 11.30 2.56 5.56
C THR A 146 12.33 3.59 6.05
N GLU A 147 11.90 4.81 6.36
CA GLU A 147 12.81 5.89 6.76
C GLU A 147 13.41 5.66 8.14
N ALA A 148 12.64 5.12 9.09
CA ALA A 148 13.18 4.69 10.38
C ALA A 148 14.28 3.63 10.19
N SER A 149 14.00 2.60 9.38
CA SER A 149 14.96 1.52 9.11
C SER A 149 16.23 2.03 8.44
N LYS A 150 16.11 2.96 7.48
CA LYS A 150 17.28 3.58 6.83
C LYS A 150 18.19 4.28 7.82
N ALA A 151 17.63 5.05 8.74
CA ALA A 151 18.43 5.76 9.73
C ALA A 151 19.05 4.79 10.75
N THR A 152 18.28 3.83 11.26
CA THR A 152 18.77 2.87 12.25
C THR A 152 19.83 1.95 11.68
N VAL A 153 19.66 1.46 10.44
CA VAL A 153 20.62 0.55 9.83
C VAL A 153 21.84 1.29 9.32
N GLY A 154 21.68 2.42 8.62
CA GLY A 154 22.81 3.18 8.08
C GLY A 154 23.65 2.40 7.05
N TRP A 155 23.00 1.54 6.25
CA TRP A 155 23.70 0.72 5.27
C TRP A 155 24.19 1.56 4.08
N MET A 156 25.45 1.39 3.70
CA MET A 156 26.04 2.12 2.58
C MET A 156 25.50 1.63 1.23
N ARG A 157 25.38 2.51 0.25
CA ARG A 157 24.96 2.16 -1.11
C ARG A 157 26.09 1.54 -1.93
N PRO A 158 25.78 0.87 -3.05
CA PRO A 158 26.79 0.41 -3.99
C PRO A 158 27.67 1.53 -4.56
N ASP A 159 27.17 2.78 -4.60
CA ASP A 159 27.89 3.96 -5.07
C ASP A 159 28.59 4.77 -3.95
N PHE A 160 28.69 4.24 -2.72
CA PHE A 160 29.21 5.02 -1.59
C PHE A 160 30.67 5.45 -1.79
N ALA A 161 31.52 4.60 -2.37
CA ALA A 161 32.92 4.94 -2.57
C ALA A 161 33.12 6.11 -3.55
N SER A 162 32.33 6.16 -4.63
CA SER A 162 32.42 7.28 -5.59
C SER A 162 32.01 8.61 -4.95
N ARG A 163 31.10 8.59 -3.97
CA ARG A 163 30.72 9.76 -3.15
C ARG A 163 31.81 10.21 -2.18
N CYS A 164 32.57 9.26 -1.63
CA CYS A 164 33.61 9.47 -0.62
C CYS A 164 34.98 9.82 -1.21
N PHE A 165 35.30 9.31 -2.40
CA PHE A 165 36.61 9.48 -3.04
C PHE A 165 36.58 10.24 -4.37
N GLY A 166 35.39 10.41 -4.96
CA GLY A 166 35.20 11.01 -6.27
C GLY A 166 35.06 9.98 -7.40
N PRO A 167 34.59 10.41 -8.58
CA PRO A 167 34.34 9.54 -9.74
C PRO A 167 35.62 8.95 -10.35
N ASP A 168 36.75 9.67 -10.27
CA ASP A 168 38.04 9.26 -10.81
C ASP A 168 38.83 8.32 -9.89
N ALA A 169 38.30 8.02 -8.70
CA ALA A 169 38.93 7.12 -7.73
C ALA A 169 38.74 5.63 -8.07
N LEU A 170 38.06 5.32 -9.18
CA LEU A 170 37.85 3.98 -9.70
C LEU A 170 38.75 3.75 -10.92
N PRO A 171 39.56 2.67 -10.99
CA PRO A 171 39.70 1.58 -10.04
C PRO A 171 40.78 1.86 -8.98
N ILE A 172 40.55 1.40 -7.75
CA ILE A 172 41.60 1.35 -6.73
C ILE A 172 42.71 0.42 -7.27
N LYS A 173 43.84 1.00 -7.70
CA LYS A 173 44.97 0.22 -8.22
C LYS A 173 45.69 -0.56 -7.11
N GLU A 174 45.58 -0.10 -5.87
CA GLU A 174 46.19 -0.72 -4.69
C GLU A 174 45.17 -0.90 -3.56
N PHE A 175 44.80 -2.15 -3.30
CA PHE A 175 43.98 -2.52 -2.16
C PHE A 175 44.73 -2.25 -0.84
N SER A 176 44.59 -1.06 -0.28
CA SER A 176 45.07 -0.74 1.06
C SER A 176 44.08 -1.29 2.10
N PRO A 177 44.54 -1.92 3.20
CA PRO A 177 43.68 -2.39 4.30
C PRO A 177 43.10 -1.23 5.16
N ARG A 178 42.93 -0.05 4.56
CA ARG A 178 42.43 1.15 5.26
C ARG A 178 40.96 0.95 5.59
N VAL A 179 40.58 1.37 6.80
CA VAL A 179 39.20 1.40 7.27
C VAL A 179 38.79 2.86 7.37
N ILE A 180 37.72 3.24 6.69
CA ILE A 180 37.08 4.54 6.90
C ILE A 180 36.12 4.37 8.07
N THR A 181 36.30 5.16 9.13
CA THR A 181 35.45 5.09 10.33
C THR A 181 34.55 6.31 10.47
N SER A 182 34.87 7.40 9.76
CA SER A 182 34.12 8.66 9.81
C SER A 182 34.03 9.31 8.43
N ASP A 183 33.08 10.24 8.27
CA ASP A 183 32.96 11.05 7.05
C ASP A 183 34.19 11.95 6.83
N ALA A 184 34.99 12.22 7.87
CA ALA A 184 36.23 12.99 7.77
C ALA A 184 37.37 12.22 7.07
N ASP A 185 37.27 10.89 6.97
CA ASP A 185 38.23 10.08 6.23
C ASP A 185 38.02 10.12 4.71
N CYS A 186 36.89 10.69 4.26
CA CYS A 186 36.55 10.84 2.85
C CYS A 186 37.26 12.07 2.25
N LEU A 187 37.82 11.90 1.05
CA LEU A 187 38.43 12.98 0.27
C LEU A 187 37.39 13.91 -0.34
N PHE A 188 36.23 13.35 -0.66
CA PHE A 188 35.08 14.02 -1.22
C PHE A 188 33.86 13.74 -0.35
N GLN A 189 33.03 14.75 -0.09
CA GLN A 189 31.89 14.63 0.82
C GLN A 189 30.55 14.88 0.10
N GLN A 190 30.38 14.30 -1.09
CA GLN A 190 29.15 14.50 -1.85
C GLN A 190 28.04 13.55 -1.36
N SER A 191 27.04 14.12 -0.70
CA SER A 191 25.81 13.40 -0.33
C SER A 191 26.07 12.09 0.43
N LEU A 192 27.08 12.08 1.33
CA LEU A 192 27.44 10.90 2.14
C LEU A 192 26.27 10.41 3.00
N ARG A 193 25.48 11.33 3.54
CA ARG A 193 24.25 11.03 4.29
C ARG A 193 23.25 10.22 3.46
N ASP A 194 23.06 10.55 2.18
CA ASP A 194 22.20 9.76 1.28
C ASP A 194 22.87 8.42 0.89
N GLY A 195 24.19 8.43 0.73
CA GLY A 195 24.99 7.23 0.50
C GLY A 195 24.88 6.20 1.63
N ARG A 196 24.53 6.59 2.86
CA ARG A 196 24.30 5.68 4.01
C ARG A 196 22.85 5.22 4.15
N LYS A 197 21.98 5.56 3.19
CA LYS A 197 20.55 5.20 3.18
C LYS A 197 20.24 4.19 2.08
N SER A 198 20.94 3.06 2.09
CA SER A 198 20.70 1.95 1.16
C SER A 198 19.58 1.03 1.63
N PHE A 199 19.66 0.50 2.85
CA PHE A 199 18.69 -0.49 3.32
C PHE A 199 17.60 0.16 4.18
N PRO A 200 16.29 -0.13 3.94
CA PRO A 200 15.70 -0.74 2.75
C PRO A 200 15.46 0.29 1.62
N SER A 201 15.14 -0.20 0.42
CA SER A 201 14.87 0.67 -0.73
C SER A 201 13.50 1.37 -0.61
N GLY A 202 13.50 2.70 -0.62
CA GLY A 202 12.28 3.51 -0.56
C GLY A 202 11.45 3.51 -1.84
N HIS A 203 12.09 3.42 -3.01
CA HIS A 203 11.38 3.27 -4.28
C HIS A 203 10.65 1.92 -4.34
N SER A 204 11.32 0.86 -3.87
CA SER A 204 10.72 -0.47 -3.80
C SER A 204 9.55 -0.50 -2.81
N SER A 205 9.73 -0.02 -1.57
CA SER A 205 8.66 -0.04 -0.57
C SER A 205 7.46 0.81 -0.95
N PHE A 206 7.68 1.98 -1.53
CA PHE A 206 6.60 2.82 -2.03
C PHE A 206 5.90 2.19 -3.24
N GLY A 207 6.67 1.68 -4.19
CA GLY A 207 6.15 1.04 -5.40
C GLY A 207 5.28 -0.17 -5.08
N PHE A 208 5.74 -1.04 -4.18
CA PHE A 208 4.99 -2.23 -3.77
C PHE A 208 3.81 -1.90 -2.85
N PHE A 209 3.90 -0.90 -1.97
CA PHE A 209 2.72 -0.40 -1.25
C PHE A 209 1.64 0.04 -2.24
N PHE A 210 1.98 0.93 -3.17
CA PHE A 210 1.06 1.46 -4.16
C PHE A 210 0.50 0.34 -5.05
N GLY A 211 1.38 -0.46 -5.63
CA GLY A 211 1.02 -1.53 -6.55
C GLY A 211 0.12 -2.59 -5.91
N THR A 212 0.45 -3.04 -4.70
CA THR A 212 -0.38 -4.00 -3.97
C THR A 212 -1.74 -3.41 -3.61
N TRP A 213 -1.78 -2.17 -3.11
CA TRP A 213 -3.06 -1.56 -2.71
C TRP A 213 -4.00 -1.41 -3.91
N VAL A 214 -3.48 -0.91 -5.03
CA VAL A 214 -4.24 -0.74 -6.27
C VAL A 214 -4.67 -2.08 -6.84
N CYS A 215 -3.79 -3.08 -6.85
CA CYS A 215 -4.12 -4.43 -7.32
C CYS A 215 -5.33 -4.98 -6.56
N VAL A 216 -5.28 -4.97 -5.23
CA VAL A 216 -6.38 -5.49 -4.42
C VAL A 216 -7.65 -4.63 -4.59
N TYR A 217 -7.53 -3.31 -4.69
CA TYR A 217 -8.67 -2.42 -4.98
C TYR A 217 -9.34 -2.72 -6.33
N LEU A 218 -8.55 -2.97 -7.38
CA LEU A 218 -9.06 -3.33 -8.71
C LEU A 218 -9.68 -4.73 -8.72
N ILE A 219 -9.10 -5.69 -8.00
CA ILE A 219 -9.72 -7.01 -7.78
C ILE A 219 -11.08 -6.83 -7.09
N HIS A 220 -11.16 -6.03 -6.03
CA HIS A 220 -12.42 -5.72 -5.35
C HIS A 220 -13.45 -5.13 -6.32
N ILE A 221 -13.07 -4.16 -7.15
CA ILE A 221 -13.95 -3.62 -8.19
C ILE A 221 -14.39 -4.70 -9.18
N SER A 222 -13.49 -5.57 -9.64
CA SER A 222 -13.79 -6.62 -10.61
C SER A 222 -14.87 -7.59 -10.11
N THR A 223 -14.87 -7.91 -8.81
CA THR A 223 -15.89 -8.79 -8.22
C THR A 223 -17.29 -8.19 -8.26
N ARG A 224 -17.43 -6.85 -8.36
CA ARG A 224 -18.73 -6.19 -8.54
C ARG A 224 -19.35 -6.46 -9.90
N PHE A 225 -18.53 -6.77 -10.90
CA PHE A 225 -18.97 -7.10 -12.26
C PHE A 225 -19.11 -8.61 -12.51
N ALA A 226 -18.60 -9.45 -11.60
CA ALA A 226 -18.53 -10.90 -11.74
C ALA A 226 -19.89 -11.65 -11.67
N MET A 227 -21.00 -10.92 -11.53
CA MET A 227 -22.38 -11.47 -11.58
C MET A 227 -22.73 -12.20 -12.89
N ARG A 228 -21.89 -12.09 -13.91
CA ARG A 228 -21.97 -12.89 -15.14
C ARG A 228 -20.55 -13.38 -15.38
N ARG A 229 -20.35 -14.65 -15.77
CA ARG A 229 -19.07 -15.19 -16.29
C ARG A 229 -18.60 -14.40 -17.52
N ASN A 230 -18.21 -13.15 -17.33
CA ASN A 230 -17.97 -12.17 -18.37
C ASN A 230 -16.47 -12.01 -18.53
N MET A 231 -16.01 -11.99 -19.79
CA MET A 231 -14.61 -11.71 -20.13
C MET A 231 -14.10 -10.42 -19.48
N VAL A 232 -15.01 -9.49 -19.17
CA VAL A 232 -14.73 -8.21 -18.49
C VAL A 232 -14.18 -8.41 -17.07
N ALA A 233 -14.75 -9.27 -16.23
CA ALA A 233 -14.23 -9.49 -14.88
C ALA A 233 -12.84 -10.14 -14.92
N ASN A 234 -12.64 -11.12 -15.80
CA ASN A 234 -11.33 -11.75 -15.99
C ASN A 234 -10.28 -10.76 -16.52
N ALA A 235 -10.64 -9.92 -17.50
CA ALA A 235 -9.76 -8.89 -18.02
C ALA A 235 -9.39 -7.86 -16.94
N LEU A 236 -10.33 -7.46 -16.09
CA LEU A 236 -10.07 -6.55 -14.97
C LEU A 236 -9.12 -7.17 -13.93
N GLN A 237 -9.22 -8.48 -13.68
CA GLN A 237 -8.27 -9.19 -12.80
C GLN A 237 -6.86 -9.23 -13.41
N CYS A 238 -6.73 -9.44 -14.72
CA CYS A 238 -5.42 -9.33 -15.38
C CYS A 238 -4.85 -7.90 -15.31
N ILE A 239 -5.69 -6.90 -15.56
CA ILE A 239 -5.30 -5.48 -15.46
C ILE A 239 -4.89 -5.13 -14.01
N ALA A 240 -5.51 -5.75 -13.01
CA ALA A 240 -5.16 -5.55 -11.61
C ALA A 240 -3.71 -5.93 -11.27
N LEU A 241 -3.05 -6.77 -12.09
CA LEU A 241 -1.64 -7.13 -11.90
C LEU A 241 -0.66 -6.08 -12.46
N VAL A 242 -1.09 -5.20 -13.37
CA VAL A 242 -0.23 -4.19 -14.00
C VAL A 242 0.49 -3.28 -12.99
N PRO A 243 -0.15 -2.79 -11.91
CA PRO A 243 0.53 -2.02 -10.88
C PRO A 243 1.67 -2.78 -10.17
N LEU A 244 1.56 -4.10 -10.01
CA LEU A 244 2.61 -4.94 -9.43
C LEU A 244 3.78 -5.15 -10.41
N VAL A 245 3.48 -5.29 -11.70
CA VAL A 245 4.50 -5.33 -12.75
C VAL A 245 5.27 -4.02 -12.79
N TYR A 246 4.58 -2.87 -12.73
CA TYR A 246 5.20 -1.56 -12.64
C TYR A 246 6.08 -1.42 -11.39
N ALA A 247 5.58 -1.82 -10.22
CA ALA A 247 6.35 -1.83 -8.97
C ALA A 247 7.63 -2.67 -9.07
N THR A 248 7.54 -3.84 -9.72
CA THR A 248 8.68 -4.73 -9.96
C THR A 248 9.69 -4.08 -10.89
N TRP A 249 9.24 -3.44 -11.97
CA TRP A 249 10.11 -2.71 -12.88
C TRP A 249 10.85 -1.58 -12.15
N VAL A 250 10.14 -0.75 -11.36
CA VAL A 250 10.75 0.30 -10.53
C VAL A 250 11.80 -0.30 -9.59
N ALA A 251 11.49 -1.41 -8.92
CA ALA A 251 12.42 -2.10 -8.04
C ALA A 251 13.68 -2.59 -8.77
N CYS A 252 13.55 -3.17 -9.96
CA CYS A 252 14.68 -3.58 -10.79
C CYS A 252 15.58 -2.40 -11.20
N THR A 253 14.99 -1.23 -11.54
CA THR A 253 15.79 -0.05 -11.90
C THR A 253 16.73 0.38 -10.77
N ARG A 254 16.38 0.14 -9.50
CA ARG A 254 17.23 0.48 -8.35
C ARG A 254 18.51 -0.34 -8.24
N ILE A 255 18.48 -1.56 -8.77
CA ILE A 255 19.65 -2.43 -8.87
C ILE A 255 20.50 -1.98 -10.06
N VAL A 256 19.87 -1.76 -11.21
CA VAL A 256 20.54 -1.29 -12.44
C VAL A 256 21.22 0.06 -12.22
N ASP A 257 20.59 0.96 -11.48
CA ASP A 257 21.12 2.30 -11.19
C ASP A 257 22.23 2.31 -10.11
N ASN A 258 22.63 1.14 -9.59
CA ASN A 258 23.58 0.97 -8.49
C ASN A 258 23.20 1.73 -7.20
N ARG A 259 21.90 1.91 -6.96
CA ARG A 259 21.39 2.63 -5.77
C ARG A 259 21.13 1.70 -4.59
N HIS A 260 20.86 0.43 -4.86
CA HIS A 260 20.45 -0.54 -3.86
C HIS A 260 20.93 -1.95 -4.20
N PHE A 261 21.24 -2.73 -3.17
CA PHE A 261 21.46 -4.16 -3.33
C PHE A 261 20.11 -4.90 -3.49
N PRO A 262 20.10 -6.11 -4.10
CA PRO A 262 18.87 -6.91 -4.23
C PRO A 262 18.15 -7.15 -2.90
N ALA A 263 18.89 -7.34 -1.79
CA ALA A 263 18.32 -7.51 -0.45
C ALA A 263 17.58 -6.25 0.04
N ASP A 264 18.12 -5.05 -0.25
CA ASP A 264 17.49 -3.77 0.10
C ASP A 264 16.16 -3.61 -0.65
N VAL A 265 16.15 -4.01 -1.92
CA VAL A 265 14.97 -3.98 -2.79
C VAL A 265 13.92 -4.97 -2.31
N ALA A 266 14.31 -6.21 -2.02
CA ALA A 266 13.41 -7.25 -1.54
C ALA A 266 12.76 -6.88 -0.20
N MET A 267 13.54 -6.38 0.76
CA MET A 267 12.99 -5.91 2.04
C MET A 267 12.04 -4.72 1.83
N GLY A 268 12.41 -3.78 0.95
CA GLY A 268 11.52 -2.69 0.58
C GLY A 268 10.17 -3.22 0.07
N SER A 269 10.19 -4.17 -0.88
CA SER A 269 8.98 -4.81 -1.42
C SER A 269 8.13 -5.43 -0.32
N LEU A 270 8.75 -6.18 0.60
CA LEU A 270 8.05 -6.85 1.70
C LEU A 270 7.36 -5.84 2.63
N ILE A 271 8.03 -4.73 2.99
CA ILE A 271 7.43 -3.67 3.81
C ILE A 271 6.19 -3.09 3.13
N GLY A 272 6.30 -2.78 1.83
CA GLY A 272 5.20 -2.22 1.05
C GLY A 272 3.99 -3.16 0.96
N ILE A 273 4.24 -4.42 0.59
CA ILE A 273 3.21 -5.46 0.52
C ILE A 273 2.55 -5.65 1.88
N PHE A 274 3.34 -5.78 2.95
CA PHE A 274 2.84 -6.01 4.31
C PHE A 274 1.93 -4.88 4.78
N CYS A 275 2.36 -3.63 4.66
CA CYS A 275 1.55 -2.47 5.07
C CYS A 275 0.25 -2.38 4.27
N SER A 276 0.32 -2.59 2.95
CA SER A 276 -0.87 -2.58 2.10
C SER A 276 -1.84 -3.70 2.48
N ALA A 277 -1.35 -4.93 2.62
CA ALA A 277 -2.16 -6.09 2.96
C ALA A 277 -2.85 -5.91 4.33
N LEU A 278 -2.09 -5.50 5.35
CA LEU A 278 -2.60 -5.30 6.71
C LEU A 278 -3.80 -4.33 6.75
N LEU A 279 -3.65 -3.15 6.13
CA LEU A 279 -4.70 -2.12 6.15
C LEU A 279 -5.88 -2.49 5.26
N HIS A 280 -5.62 -3.17 4.14
CA HIS A 280 -6.70 -3.68 3.29
C HIS A 280 -7.53 -4.74 4.02
N PHE A 281 -6.89 -5.77 4.60
CA PHE A 281 -7.59 -6.83 5.35
C PHE A 281 -8.38 -6.27 6.54
N ARG A 282 -7.83 -5.30 7.27
CA ARG A 282 -8.56 -4.59 8.32
C ARG A 282 -9.80 -3.88 7.79
N THR A 283 -9.70 -3.24 6.63
CA THR A 283 -10.85 -2.55 6.02
C THR A 283 -11.94 -3.56 5.64
N LEU A 284 -11.55 -4.72 5.08
CA LEU A 284 -12.49 -5.79 4.72
C LEU A 284 -13.17 -6.41 5.95
N SER A 285 -12.41 -6.74 7.01
CA SER A 285 -12.97 -7.38 8.21
C SER A 285 -14.00 -6.50 8.91
N ILE A 286 -13.78 -5.18 8.93
CA ILE A 286 -14.73 -4.27 9.53
C ILE A 286 -16.02 -4.16 8.70
N ILE A 287 -15.90 -4.20 7.36
CA ILE A 287 -17.07 -4.22 6.47
C ILE A 287 -17.90 -5.49 6.69
N THR A 288 -17.27 -6.65 6.86
CA THR A 288 -17.99 -7.91 7.09
C THR A 288 -18.63 -7.98 8.48
N GLU A 289 -18.01 -7.43 9.52
CA GLU A 289 -18.59 -7.41 10.88
C GLU A 289 -19.76 -6.45 11.04
N THR A 290 -19.73 -5.30 10.35
CA THR A 290 -20.81 -4.31 10.42
C THR A 290 -22.06 -4.70 9.62
N CYS A 291 -21.96 -5.71 8.75
CA CYS A 291 -23.08 -6.33 8.05
C CYS A 291 -23.18 -7.82 8.41
N PRO A 292 -23.94 -8.22 9.45
CA PRO A 292 -24.03 -9.62 9.88
C PRO A 292 -24.50 -10.57 8.77
N ASP A 293 -25.42 -10.12 7.90
CA ASP A 293 -25.86 -10.84 6.70
C ASP A 293 -24.72 -11.09 5.69
N ALA A 294 -23.65 -10.29 5.77
CA ALA A 294 -22.43 -10.49 5.00
C ALA A 294 -21.46 -11.46 5.65
N LYS A 295 -21.35 -11.48 6.98
CA LYS A 295 -20.43 -12.38 7.72
C LYS A 295 -20.79 -13.85 7.48
N THR A 296 -22.06 -14.23 7.69
CA THR A 296 -22.54 -15.61 7.48
C THR A 296 -22.48 -16.08 6.02
N ARG A 297 -22.28 -15.17 5.06
CA ARG A 297 -22.31 -15.45 3.61
C ARG A 297 -20.96 -15.28 2.92
N ALA A 298 -20.05 -14.45 3.46
CA ALA A 298 -18.64 -14.38 3.05
C ALA A 298 -17.88 -15.66 3.43
N ASP A 299 -18.21 -16.27 4.57
CA ASP A 299 -17.67 -17.56 4.98
C ASP A 299 -17.98 -18.68 3.95
N ASN A 300 -18.99 -18.52 3.09
CA ASN A 300 -19.27 -19.46 1.99
C ASN A 300 -18.52 -19.17 0.68
N ILE A 301 -17.91 -17.99 0.53
CA ILE A 301 -17.17 -17.57 -0.68
C ILE A 301 -15.67 -17.85 -0.53
N TYR A 302 -15.12 -17.71 0.68
CA TYR A 302 -13.69 -17.91 0.96
C TYR A 302 -13.33 -19.38 1.29
N PHE A 303 -14.31 -20.29 1.38
CA PHE A 303 -14.14 -21.73 1.62
C PHE A 303 -14.48 -22.60 0.38
N VAL A 304 -14.29 -22.07 -0.83
CA VAL A 304 -14.29 -22.83 -2.10
C VAL A 304 -12.96 -22.64 -2.81
#